data_AF-A0A3L3YJS4-F1
#
_entry.id   AF-A0A3L3YJS4-F1
#
_cell.length_a   1.000
_cell.length_b   1.000
_cell.length_c   1.000
_cell.angle_alpha   90.00
_cell.angle_beta   90.00
_cell.angle_gamma   90.00
#
_symmetry.space_group_name_H-M   'P 1'
#
loop_
_entity.id
_entity.type
_entity.pdbx_description
1 polymer ?
#
loop_
_entity_poly.entity_id
_entity_poly.type
_entity_poly.pdbx_seq_one_letter_code
_entity_poly.pdbx_strand_id
1 'polypeptide(L)'
;MIQRILARELKFPSPIVGARKTNHGIIVRFSEELFQIFETMSWKERVEKQISRLPKNTALDVIKKLTEVTTIKYNHNGCFPLYTLPPDACFVIRHTEVERLINLYKKRESHPISPSRMTTPLSRLFWLACKHNDTISPLLNHPYKLLSIFEQWASDDGIGEKLDAETLKNALKRGSPSSTSLSG
;
A
#
# COMPACT_ATOMS: atom_id res chain seq x y z
N MET A 1 -7.00 -11.89 -5.21
CA MET A 1 -6.74 -11.99 -3.76
C MET A 1 -6.78 -10.62 -3.08
N ILE A 2 -5.97 -9.65 -3.53
CA ILE A 2 -5.87 -8.29 -2.95
C ILE A 2 -7.23 -7.57 -2.85
N GLN A 3 -8.04 -7.58 -3.92
CA GLN A 3 -9.35 -6.92 -3.92
C GLN A 3 -10.31 -7.48 -2.85
N ARG A 4 -10.26 -8.77 -2.55
CA ARG A 4 -11.10 -9.40 -1.50
C ARG A 4 -10.61 -9.03 -0.10
N ILE A 5 -9.30 -8.96 0.09
CA ILE A 5 -8.70 -8.48 1.34
C ILE A 5 -9.12 -7.03 1.56
N LEU A 6 -8.96 -6.17 0.55
CA LEU A 6 -9.35 -4.77 0.63
C LEU A 6 -10.85 -4.61 0.92
N ALA A 7 -11.72 -5.41 0.29
CA ALA A 7 -13.15 -5.39 0.57
C ALA A 7 -13.42 -5.72 2.04
N ARG A 8 -12.79 -6.78 2.57
CA ARG A 8 -12.94 -7.21 3.95
C ARG A 8 -12.47 -6.13 4.93
N GLU A 9 -11.28 -5.56 4.70
CA GLU A 9 -10.70 -4.52 5.57
C GLU A 9 -11.54 -3.24 5.57
N LEU A 10 -12.07 -2.84 4.41
CA LEU A 10 -12.96 -1.69 4.27
C LEU A 10 -14.42 -2.01 4.57
N LYS A 11 -14.70 -3.24 5.04
CA LYS A 11 -16.04 -3.77 5.32
C LYS A 11 -17.01 -3.70 4.12
N PHE A 12 -16.52 -3.64 2.88
CA PHE A 12 -17.38 -3.70 1.69
C PHE A 12 -17.73 -5.15 1.33
N PRO A 13 -18.85 -5.36 0.60
CA PRO A 13 -19.14 -6.66 0.00
C PRO A 13 -17.96 -7.13 -0.86
N SER A 14 -17.64 -8.43 -0.78
CA SER A 14 -16.58 -8.98 -1.63
C SER A 14 -16.95 -8.83 -3.11
N PRO A 15 -16.01 -8.46 -3.99
CA PRO A 15 -16.26 -8.40 -5.42
C PRO A 15 -16.60 -9.81 -5.93
N ILE A 16 -17.84 -9.99 -6.40
CA ILE A 16 -18.32 -11.26 -6.95
C ILE A 16 -18.24 -11.16 -8.48
N VAL A 17 -17.36 -11.96 -9.08
CA VAL A 17 -17.29 -12.09 -10.54
C VAL A 17 -18.51 -12.89 -11.02
N GLY A 18 -19.26 -12.35 -11.99
CA GLY A 18 -20.39 -13.06 -12.60
C GLY A 18 -21.72 -12.99 -11.82
N ALA A 19 -21.80 -12.27 -10.70
CA ALA A 19 -23.08 -12.02 -10.06
C ALA A 19 -23.92 -11.08 -10.94
N ARG A 20 -25.05 -11.58 -11.47
CA ARG A 20 -26.07 -10.80 -12.20
C ARG A 20 -26.83 -9.81 -11.32
N LYS A 21 -26.25 -9.33 -10.23
CA LYS A 21 -26.84 -8.25 -9.44
C LYS A 21 -26.47 -6.95 -10.12
N THR A 22 -27.47 -6.32 -10.72
CA THR A 22 -27.36 -5.03 -11.40
C THR A 22 -26.88 -3.96 -10.41
N ASN A 23 -25.57 -3.73 -10.36
CA ASN A 23 -25.02 -2.55 -9.73
C ASN A 23 -25.24 -1.38 -10.70
N HIS A 24 -26.18 -0.50 -10.37
CA HIS A 24 -26.51 0.67 -11.17
C HIS A 24 -25.63 1.90 -10.83
N GLY A 25 -24.59 1.74 -10.00
CA GLY A 25 -23.83 2.88 -9.47
C GLY A 25 -22.60 2.50 -8.64
N ILE A 26 -22.31 3.31 -7.62
CA ILE A 26 -21.15 3.14 -6.72
C ILE A 26 -21.65 2.86 -5.31
N ILE A 27 -21.14 1.79 -4.69
CA ILE A 27 -21.40 1.51 -3.28
C ILE A 27 -20.45 2.35 -2.43
N VAL A 28 -21.01 3.11 -1.50
CA VAL A 28 -20.28 3.91 -0.53
C VAL A 28 -20.66 3.50 0.88
N ARG A 29 -19.74 3.70 1.83
CA ARG A 29 -19.99 3.49 3.26
C ARG A 29 -20.10 4.85 3.93
N PHE A 30 -21.19 5.08 4.67
CA PHE A 30 -21.40 6.29 5.47
C PHE A 30 -22.03 5.87 6.80
N SER A 31 -21.47 6.32 7.93
CA SER A 31 -21.95 5.97 9.29
C SER A 31 -22.17 4.46 9.50
N GLU A 32 -21.21 3.63 9.06
CA GLU A 32 -21.25 2.15 9.10
C GLU A 32 -22.30 1.46 8.22
N GLU A 33 -23.14 2.22 7.53
CA GLU A 33 -24.12 1.72 6.56
C GLU A 33 -23.62 1.81 5.13
N LEU A 34 -24.19 0.98 4.25
CA LEU A 34 -23.88 0.94 2.83
C LEU A 34 -24.98 1.61 2.02
N PHE A 35 -24.59 2.56 1.19
CA PHE A 35 -25.47 3.27 0.26
C PHE A 35 -25.00 3.04 -1.17
N GLN A 36 -25.92 3.09 -2.12
CA GLN A 36 -25.60 3.06 -3.54
C GLN A 36 -25.92 4.42 -4.14
N ILE A 37 -24.92 5.05 -4.75
CA ILE A 37 -25.08 6.34 -5.42
C ILE A 37 -25.21 6.12 -6.93
N PHE A 38 -26.26 6.69 -7.51
CA PHE A 38 -26.60 6.62 -8.93
C PHE A 38 -27.34 7.91 -9.35
N GLU A 39 -27.46 8.17 -10.65
CA GLU A 39 -28.34 9.22 -11.17
C GLU A 39 -29.74 8.66 -11.41
N THR A 40 -30.77 9.40 -11.01
CA THR A 40 -32.17 9.13 -11.38
C THR A 40 -32.63 10.15 -12.41
N MET A 41 -33.08 9.68 -13.58
CA MET A 41 -33.69 10.52 -14.61
C MET A 41 -34.60 9.67 -15.50
N SER A 42 -35.41 10.33 -16.33
CA SER A 42 -36.18 9.60 -17.34
C SER A 42 -35.25 8.98 -18.38
N TRP A 43 -35.68 7.87 -18.99
CA TRP A 43 -34.93 7.30 -20.10
C TRP A 43 -34.78 8.28 -21.27
N LYS A 44 -35.78 9.14 -21.49
CA LYS A 44 -35.72 10.19 -22.51
C LYS A 44 -34.56 11.16 -22.24
N GLU A 45 -34.51 11.75 -21.06
CA GLU A 45 -33.43 12.68 -20.66
C GLU A 45 -32.06 12.00 -20.72
N ARG A 46 -31.99 10.73 -20.31
CA ARG A 46 -30.74 9.95 -20.36
C ARG A 46 -30.23 9.81 -21.80
N VAL A 47 -31.12 9.44 -22.72
CA VAL A 47 -30.80 9.28 -24.15
C VAL A 47 -30.33 10.61 -24.74
N GLU A 48 -31.06 11.70 -24.49
CA GLU A 48 -30.68 13.04 -24.92
C GLU A 48 -29.30 13.46 -24.39
N LYS A 49 -29.02 13.21 -23.10
CA LYS A 49 -27.70 13.46 -22.46
C LYS A 49 -26.57 12.60 -23.04
N GLN A 50 -26.87 11.44 -23.62
CA GLN A 50 -25.86 10.61 -24.30
C GLN A 50 -25.64 11.01 -25.75
N ILE A 51 -26.71 11.35 -26.47
CA ILE A 51 -26.63 11.83 -27.85
C ILE A 51 -25.83 13.14 -27.93
N SER A 52 -26.02 14.06 -26.97
CA SER A 52 -25.28 15.33 -26.94
C SER A 52 -23.77 15.18 -26.75
N ARG A 53 -23.29 14.02 -26.29
CA ARG A 53 -21.86 13.70 -26.14
C ARG A 53 -21.24 13.09 -27.41
N LEU A 54 -22.06 12.70 -28.39
CA LEU A 54 -21.60 12.07 -29.62
C LEU A 54 -21.21 13.12 -30.67
N PRO A 55 -20.26 12.82 -31.57
CA PRO A 55 -20.03 13.62 -32.76
C PRO A 55 -21.30 13.74 -33.61
N LYS A 56 -21.51 14.89 -34.27
CA LYS A 56 -22.76 15.21 -35.00
C LYS A 56 -23.21 14.11 -35.97
N ASN A 57 -22.29 13.54 -36.74
CA ASN A 57 -22.61 12.51 -37.73
C ASN A 57 -23.10 11.21 -37.06
N THR A 58 -22.40 10.78 -36.00
CA THR A 58 -22.79 9.60 -35.20
C THR A 58 -24.10 9.83 -34.45
N ALA A 59 -24.33 11.04 -33.94
CA ALA A 59 -25.57 11.41 -33.27
C ALA A 59 -26.78 11.27 -34.21
N LEU A 60 -26.67 11.74 -35.45
CA LEU A 60 -27.74 11.63 -36.46
C LEU A 60 -28.09 10.17 -36.79
N ASP A 61 -27.07 9.32 -36.98
CA ASP A 61 -27.27 7.89 -37.25
C ASP A 61 -27.98 7.19 -36.07
N VAL A 62 -27.60 7.53 -34.84
CA VAL A 62 -28.22 6.99 -33.62
C VAL A 62 -29.67 7.47 -33.48
N ILE A 63 -29.95 8.75 -33.71
CA ILE A 63 -31.32 9.30 -33.69
C ILE A 63 -32.19 8.59 -34.72
N LYS A 64 -31.70 8.41 -35.96
CA LYS A 64 -32.45 7.73 -37.02
C LYS A 64 -32.83 6.31 -36.61
N LYS A 65 -31.87 5.53 -36.09
CA LYS A 65 -32.12 4.17 -35.57
C LYS A 65 -33.10 4.16 -34.39
N LEU A 66 -32.99 5.11 -33.46
CA LEU A 66 -33.95 5.23 -32.36
C LEU A 66 -35.36 5.51 -32.88
N THR A 67 -35.51 6.34 -33.90
CA THR A 67 -36.83 6.67 -34.45
C THR A 67 -37.47 5.46 -35.15
N GLU A 68 -36.66 4.61 -35.78
CA GLU A 68 -37.10 3.35 -36.43
C GLU A 68 -37.54 2.27 -35.42
N VAL A 69 -36.99 2.31 -34.18
CA VAL A 69 -37.23 1.29 -33.15
C VAL A 69 -38.39 1.65 -32.21
N THR A 70 -38.84 2.90 -32.16
CA THR A 70 -39.56 3.40 -30.98
C THR A 70 -41.06 3.56 -31.14
N THR A 71 -41.78 2.52 -30.71
CA THR A 71 -43.18 2.60 -30.26
C THR A 71 -43.34 2.50 -28.73
N ILE A 72 -42.25 2.56 -27.94
CA ILE A 72 -42.25 2.08 -26.53
C ILE A 72 -41.79 3.14 -25.51
N LYS A 73 -42.74 3.56 -24.66
CA LYS A 73 -42.70 4.06 -23.26
C LYS A 73 -41.35 4.51 -22.64
N TYR A 74 -40.80 5.66 -23.07
CA TYR A 74 -39.64 6.31 -22.44
C TYR A 74 -39.93 7.17 -21.19
N ASN A 75 -41.17 7.21 -20.71
CA ASN A 75 -41.58 8.11 -19.63
C ASN A 75 -41.36 7.59 -18.21
N HIS A 76 -40.68 6.46 -18.03
CA HIS A 76 -40.36 5.97 -16.69
C HIS A 76 -38.95 6.38 -16.29
N ASN A 77 -38.76 6.58 -14.98
CA ASN A 77 -37.45 6.90 -14.42
C ASN A 77 -36.61 5.63 -14.31
N GLY A 78 -35.33 5.75 -14.65
CA GLY A 78 -34.33 4.71 -14.49
C GLY A 78 -33.22 5.12 -13.52
N CYS A 79 -32.50 4.12 -13.02
CA CYS A 79 -31.29 4.31 -12.21
C CYS A 79 -30.06 4.09 -13.10
N PHE A 80 -29.21 5.11 -13.22
CA PHE A 80 -28.07 5.10 -14.13
C PHE A 80 -26.75 5.35 -13.40
N PRO A 81 -25.63 4.76 -13.89
CA PRO A 81 -24.33 4.97 -13.28
C PRO A 81 -23.86 6.42 -13.46
N LEU A 82 -23.33 7.00 -12.39
CA LEU A 82 -22.74 8.35 -12.39
C LEU A 82 -21.52 8.46 -13.31
N TYR A 83 -20.73 7.39 -13.36
CA TYR A 83 -19.46 7.34 -14.09
C TYR A 83 -19.42 6.10 -14.98
N THR A 84 -18.81 6.27 -16.15
CA THR A 84 -18.45 5.15 -17.02
C THR A 84 -17.15 4.54 -16.50
N LEU A 85 -17.28 3.48 -15.72
CA LEU A 85 -16.14 2.74 -15.17
C LEU A 85 -15.79 1.52 -16.05
N PRO A 86 -14.53 1.06 -16.03
CA PRO A 86 -14.16 -0.20 -16.65
C PRO A 86 -15.02 -1.37 -16.15
N PRO A 87 -15.36 -2.37 -17.00
CA PRO A 87 -16.21 -3.49 -16.60
C PRO A 87 -15.66 -4.34 -15.44
N ASP A 88 -14.35 -4.33 -15.25
CA ASP A 88 -13.61 -5.07 -14.21
C ASP A 88 -13.29 -4.20 -12.98
N ALA A 89 -13.75 -2.94 -12.95
CA ALA A 89 -13.50 -2.03 -11.84
C ALA A 89 -14.20 -2.51 -10.56
N CYS A 90 -13.40 -2.91 -9.56
CA CYS A 90 -13.89 -3.36 -8.26
C CYS A 90 -13.89 -2.26 -7.19
N PHE A 91 -12.97 -1.30 -7.29
CA PHE A 91 -12.84 -0.19 -6.34
C PHE A 91 -12.61 1.12 -7.09
N VAL A 92 -13.22 2.19 -6.57
CA VAL A 92 -12.98 3.56 -7.01
C VAL A 92 -12.38 4.32 -5.84
N ILE A 93 -11.16 4.79 -6.00
CA ILE A 93 -10.44 5.56 -4.98
C ILE A 93 -10.31 6.98 -5.50
N ARG A 94 -10.68 7.97 -4.67
CA ARG A 94 -10.47 9.37 -5.03
C ARG A 94 -8.98 9.65 -5.16
N HIS A 95 -8.60 10.41 -6.18
CA HIS A 95 -7.20 10.80 -6.42
C HIS A 95 -6.54 11.41 -5.17
N THR A 96 -7.26 12.25 -4.44
CA THR A 96 -6.77 12.89 -3.21
C THR A 96 -6.39 11.88 -2.11
N GLU A 97 -7.10 10.76 -2.00
CA GLU A 97 -6.78 9.70 -1.02
C GLU A 97 -5.54 8.91 -1.45
N VAL A 98 -5.37 8.69 -2.76
CA VAL A 98 -4.16 8.07 -3.32
C VAL A 98 -2.94 8.93 -3.02
N GLU A 99 -3.02 10.24 -3.30
CA GLU A 99 -1.96 11.20 -2.96
C GLU A 99 -1.67 11.22 -1.46
N ARG A 100 -2.70 11.18 -0.62
CA ARG A 100 -2.54 11.12 0.84
C ARG A 100 -1.77 9.86 1.26
N LEU A 101 -2.08 8.71 0.66
CA LEU A 101 -1.39 7.45 0.92
C LEU A 101 0.08 7.52 0.50
N ILE A 102 0.35 8.01 -0.71
CA ILE A 102 1.72 8.19 -1.23
C ILE A 102 2.53 9.09 -0.28
N ASN A 103 1.96 10.21 0.15
CA ASN A 103 2.62 11.14 1.06
C ASN A 103 2.86 10.54 2.46
N LEU A 104 1.98 9.67 2.96
CA LEU A 104 2.22 8.93 4.20
C LEU A 104 3.41 7.98 4.09
N TYR A 105 3.55 7.27 2.96
CA TYR A 105 4.70 6.39 2.72
C TYR A 105 6.00 7.20 2.58
N LYS A 106 6.00 8.28 1.80
CA LYS A 106 7.15 9.18 1.69
C LYS A 106 7.57 9.76 3.05
N LYS A 107 6.62 10.10 3.93
CA LYS A 107 6.92 10.56 5.30
C LYS A 107 7.53 9.47 6.18
N ARG A 108 7.20 8.19 5.97
CA ARG A 108 7.87 7.08 6.67
C ARG A 108 9.29 6.89 6.16
N GLU A 109 9.53 7.03 4.86
CA GLU A 109 10.87 6.99 4.28
C GLU A 109 11.72 8.22 4.65
N SER A 110 11.08 9.38 4.90
CA SER A 110 11.75 10.60 5.35
C SER A 110 12.00 10.66 6.86
N HIS A 111 11.54 9.68 7.63
CA HIS A 111 12.21 9.44 8.91
C HIS A 111 13.56 8.86 8.51
N PRO A 112 14.69 9.53 8.79
CA PRO A 112 15.96 8.86 8.62
C PRO A 112 15.81 7.56 9.41
N ILE A 113 16.01 6.43 8.73
CA ILE A 113 16.31 5.18 9.41
C ILE A 113 17.42 5.62 10.35
N SER A 114 17.10 5.80 11.63
CA SER A 114 18.13 6.09 12.61
C SER A 114 19.11 4.95 12.40
N PRO A 115 20.40 5.23 12.11
CA PRO A 115 21.36 4.15 11.93
C PRO A 115 21.13 3.21 13.09
N SER A 116 20.89 1.93 12.83
CA SER A 116 20.36 0.97 13.79
C SER A 116 21.27 0.92 15.01
N ARG A 117 21.07 1.86 15.93
CA ARG A 117 21.96 2.11 17.04
C ARG A 117 21.61 1.02 18.01
N MET A 118 22.45 -0.02 18.06
CA MET A 118 22.40 -1.04 19.11
C MET A 118 22.20 -0.31 20.46
N THR A 119 21.42 -0.86 21.38
CA THR A 119 21.29 -0.23 22.70
C THR A 119 22.58 -0.44 23.50
N THR A 120 22.80 0.34 24.56
CA THR A 120 23.96 0.15 25.46
C THR A 120 23.99 -1.25 26.08
N PRO A 121 22.88 -1.83 26.58
CA PRO A 121 22.87 -3.22 27.06
C PRO A 121 23.27 -4.23 25.99
N LEU A 122 22.74 -4.10 24.77
CA LEU A 122 23.07 -5.01 23.67
C LEU A 122 24.55 -4.89 23.25
N SER A 123 25.09 -3.67 23.28
CA SER A 123 26.52 -3.44 23.01
C SER A 123 27.43 -4.09 24.04
N ARG A 124 27.04 -4.07 25.33
CA ARG A 124 27.78 -4.76 26.41
C ARG A 124 27.72 -6.27 26.25
N LEU A 125 26.54 -6.82 25.98
CA LEU A 125 26.38 -8.26 25.72
C LEU A 125 27.22 -8.70 24.53
N PHE A 126 27.17 -7.92 23.45
CA PHE A 126 27.96 -8.17 22.25
C PHE A 126 29.47 -8.12 22.52
N TRP A 127 29.94 -7.12 23.27
CA TRP A 127 31.34 -7.03 23.66
C TRP A 127 31.78 -8.21 24.53
N LEU A 128 30.97 -8.63 25.51
CA LEU A 128 31.24 -9.81 26.35
C LEU A 128 31.34 -11.09 25.52
N ALA A 129 30.41 -11.29 24.58
CA ALA A 129 30.42 -12.44 23.68
C ALA A 129 31.71 -12.49 22.84
N CYS A 130 32.18 -11.33 22.36
CA CYS A 130 33.45 -11.25 21.63
C CYS A 130 34.66 -11.47 22.55
N LYS A 131 34.63 -10.95 23.79
CA LYS A 131 35.74 -11.03 24.75
C LYS A 131 36.00 -12.46 25.23
N HIS A 132 34.94 -13.23 25.45
CA HIS A 132 35.01 -14.60 25.96
C HIS A 132 35.12 -15.68 24.89
N ASN A 133 35.28 -15.29 23.61
CA ASN A 133 35.52 -16.23 22.52
C ASN A 133 36.99 -16.19 22.11
N ASP A 134 37.71 -17.28 22.32
CA ASP A 134 39.16 -17.38 22.11
C ASP A 134 39.61 -17.05 20.69
N THR A 135 38.74 -17.29 19.69
CA THR A 135 39.04 -17.06 18.27
C THR A 135 38.98 -15.58 17.90
N ILE A 136 38.02 -14.83 18.47
CA ILE A 136 37.74 -13.44 18.07
C ILE A 136 38.15 -12.39 19.13
N SER A 137 38.45 -12.81 20.36
CA SER A 137 38.92 -11.92 21.45
C SER A 137 40.15 -11.08 21.06
N PRO A 138 41.16 -11.61 20.35
CA PRO A 138 42.31 -10.82 19.88
C PRO A 138 41.94 -9.73 18.87
N LEU A 139 40.78 -9.86 18.20
CA LEU A 139 40.32 -8.98 17.14
C LEU A 139 39.41 -7.86 17.63
N LEU A 140 39.15 -7.75 18.94
CA LEU A 140 38.34 -6.68 19.55
C LEU A 140 38.80 -5.26 19.16
N ASN A 141 40.10 -5.07 18.95
CA ASN A 141 40.69 -3.79 18.54
C ASN A 141 40.71 -3.59 17.00
N HIS A 142 40.27 -4.59 16.24
CA HIS A 142 40.29 -4.63 14.78
C HIS A 142 38.87 -4.86 14.22
N PRO A 143 37.97 -3.88 14.34
CA PRO A 143 36.55 -4.03 14.00
C PRO A 143 36.31 -4.47 12.55
N TYR A 144 37.16 -4.05 11.60
CA TYR A 144 37.06 -4.46 10.20
C TYR A 144 37.35 -5.95 9.97
N LYS A 145 38.24 -6.57 10.77
CA LYS A 145 38.50 -8.02 10.68
C LYS A 145 37.35 -8.82 11.29
N LEU A 146 36.76 -8.33 12.37
CA LEU A 146 35.56 -8.90 12.97
C LEU A 146 34.36 -8.83 12.02
N LEU A 147 34.21 -7.72 11.31
CA LEU A 147 33.14 -7.55 10.33
C LEU A 147 33.16 -8.67 9.28
N SER A 148 34.32 -8.93 8.67
CA SER A 148 34.44 -9.99 7.66
C SER A 148 34.11 -11.38 8.20
N ILE A 149 34.43 -11.66 9.47
CA ILE A 149 34.08 -12.93 10.12
C ILE A 149 32.56 -13.02 10.32
N PHE A 150 31.92 -11.96 10.81
CA PHE A 150 30.47 -11.95 11.02
C PHE A 150 29.68 -11.97 9.71
N GLU A 151 30.17 -11.32 8.65
CA GLU A 151 29.58 -11.41 7.32
C GLU A 151 29.66 -12.84 6.77
N GLN A 152 30.77 -13.54 6.99
CA GLN A 152 30.89 -14.95 6.60
C GLN A 152 29.93 -15.84 7.39
N TRP A 153 29.87 -15.71 8.71
CA TRP A 153 28.93 -16.48 9.55
C TRP A 153 27.48 -16.18 9.18
N ALA A 154 27.14 -14.92 8.95
CA ALA A 154 25.82 -14.51 8.49
C ALA A 154 25.49 -15.16 7.13
N SER A 155 26.44 -15.20 6.20
CA SER A 155 26.27 -15.89 4.92
C SER A 155 26.05 -17.39 5.08
N ASP A 156 26.82 -18.04 5.94
CA ASP A 156 26.73 -19.49 6.19
C ASP A 156 25.36 -19.87 6.82
N ASP A 157 24.80 -18.99 7.67
CA ASP A 157 23.50 -19.14 8.33
C ASP A 157 22.31 -18.55 7.53
N GLY A 158 22.54 -18.02 6.32
CA GLY A 158 21.49 -17.46 5.46
C GLY A 158 20.92 -16.11 5.91
N ILE A 159 21.65 -15.36 6.74
CA ILE A 159 21.30 -14.01 7.20
C ILE A 159 21.79 -12.97 6.16
N GLY A 160 20.85 -12.31 5.47
CA GLY A 160 21.14 -11.40 4.36
C GLY A 160 21.32 -9.92 4.70
N GLU A 161 21.20 -9.52 5.97
CA GLU A 161 21.36 -8.13 6.38
C GLU A 161 22.83 -7.73 6.46
N LYS A 162 23.20 -6.63 5.78
CA LYS A 162 24.57 -6.11 5.80
C LYS A 162 24.86 -5.40 7.12
N LEU A 163 25.91 -5.83 7.81
CA LEU A 163 26.44 -5.15 8.98
C LEU A 163 27.29 -3.96 8.54
N ASP A 164 27.05 -2.80 9.17
CA ASP A 164 27.86 -1.60 8.95
C ASP A 164 29.09 -1.58 9.88
N ALA A 165 30.26 -1.29 9.30
CA ALA A 165 31.53 -1.28 10.01
C ALA A 165 31.57 -0.24 11.15
N GLU A 166 30.95 0.93 10.93
CA GLU A 166 30.96 2.01 11.91
C GLU A 166 30.00 1.71 13.07
N THR A 167 28.87 1.08 12.78
CA THR A 167 27.92 0.55 13.78
C THR A 167 28.59 -0.49 14.67
N LEU A 168 29.33 -1.44 14.09
CA LEU A 168 30.08 -2.47 14.82
C LEU A 168 31.14 -1.86 15.75
N LYS A 169 31.96 -0.95 15.23
CA LYS A 169 33.00 -0.24 15.98
C LYS A 169 32.42 0.57 17.15
N ASN A 170 31.31 1.28 16.91
CA ASN A 170 30.64 2.06 17.96
C ASN A 170 30.02 1.17 19.03
N ALA A 171 29.47 0.02 18.65
CA ALA A 171 28.95 -0.96 19.60
C ALA A 171 30.07 -1.53 20.49
N LEU A 172 31.21 -1.94 19.92
CA LEU A 172 32.34 -2.47 20.67
C LEU A 172 32.91 -1.45 21.66
N LYS A 173 33.13 -0.20 21.22
CA LYS A 173 33.63 0.89 22.10
C LYS A 173 32.68 1.22 23.24
N ARG A 174 31.37 1.21 22.98
CA ARG A 174 30.36 1.50 24.01
C ARG A 174 30.13 0.33 24.95
N GLY A 175 30.32 -0.90 24.45
CA GLY A 175 30.18 -2.13 25.21
C GLY A 175 31.35 -2.42 26.15
N SER A 176 32.55 -1.94 25.80
CA SER A 176 33.74 -2.13 26.63
C SER A 176 33.61 -1.44 28.00
N PRO A 177 34.17 -2.03 29.07
CA PRO A 177 34.17 -1.42 30.39
C PRO A 177 34.94 -0.08 30.34
N SER A 178 34.36 0.95 30.94
CA SER A 178 35.07 2.22 31.14
C SER A 178 36.29 1.97 32.01
N SER A 179 37.44 2.53 31.63
CA SER A 179 38.71 2.44 32.36
C SER A 179 38.65 2.93 33.82
N THR A 180 37.52 3.48 34.27
CA THR A 180 37.23 3.89 35.64
C THR A 180 36.84 2.74 36.59
N SER A 181 36.74 1.49 36.10
CA SER A 181 36.24 0.34 36.90
C SER A 181 37.33 -0.66 37.33
N LEU A 182 38.61 -0.33 37.16
CA LEU A 182 39.75 -1.18 37.56
C LEU A 182 40.49 -0.70 38.82
N SER A 183 39.83 0.15 39.64
CA SER A 183 40.30 0.51 40.98
C SER A 183 39.34 -0.07 42.01
N GLY A 184 39.54 -1.34 42.35
CA GLY A 184 38.83 -2.07 43.42
C GLY A 184 39.74 -3.12 44.00
#